data_AF-A0A4P2VUM8-F1
#
_entry.id   AF-A0A4P2VUM8-F1
#
_cell.length_a   1.000
_cell.length_b   1.000
_cell.length_c   1.000
_cell.angle_alpha   90.00
_cell.angle_beta   90.00
_cell.angle_gamma   90.00
#
_symmetry.space_group_name_H-M   'P 1'
#
loop_
_entity.id
_entity.type
_entity.pdbx_description
1 polymer ?
#
loop_
_entity_poly.entity_id
_entity_poly.type
_entity_poly.pdbx_seq_one_letter_code
_entity_poly.pdbx_strand_id
1 'polypeptide(L)'
;MNTSFDINSKKSQMQATITSDILGSEVEAFDIGTNALFKIALYVGVPSGSSDVDDVFLDILKKSLTQSSKISYQRFFTLLSFHYFKKRFVPQAICEVKLLRTGWLLTQCNVADLSGLDSKAAQHYFNTLEQKVFVDYIAGWSSLNNWLELEFQKVRKKFLFSLLKKYSNFILFWCLILLAIFIGLHITSKENSLTMWEQIQGWFGFITQRLH
;
A
#
# COMPACT_ATOMS: atom_id res chain seq x y z
N MET A 1 18.65 3.01 44.38
CA MET A 1 17.94 1.95 43.63
C MET A 1 16.77 2.60 42.91
N ASN A 2 16.91 2.90 41.62
CA ASN A 2 15.86 3.52 40.81
C ASN A 2 15.00 2.43 40.16
N THR A 3 13.74 2.33 40.58
CA THR A 3 12.70 1.53 39.94
C THR A 3 12.11 2.30 38.76
N SER A 4 12.87 2.42 37.68
CA SER A 4 12.33 2.79 36.36
C SER A 4 11.69 1.56 35.71
N PHE A 5 10.55 1.12 36.26
CA PHE A 5 9.71 0.11 35.64
C PHE A 5 8.89 0.74 34.49
N ASP A 6 9.27 0.38 33.27
CA ASP A 6 8.34 -0.23 32.30
C ASP A 6 7.08 0.55 31.88
N ILE A 7 7.22 1.85 31.62
CA ILE A 7 6.19 2.60 30.88
C ILE A 7 6.18 2.16 29.39
N ASN A 8 7.32 1.75 28.83
CA ASN A 8 7.42 1.29 27.44
C ASN A 8 6.88 -0.13 27.23
N SER A 9 7.00 -1.03 28.22
CA SER A 9 6.46 -2.40 28.11
C SER A 9 4.93 -2.41 28.17
N LYS A 10 4.33 -1.57 29.03
CA LYS A 10 2.86 -1.40 29.10
C LYS A 10 2.27 -0.80 27.83
N LYS A 11 2.95 0.18 27.22
CA LYS A 11 2.49 0.80 25.96
C LYS A 11 2.57 -0.18 24.79
N SER A 12 3.64 -0.99 24.73
CA SER A 12 3.82 -2.09 23.76
C SER A 12 2.77 -3.19 23.93
N GLN A 13 2.53 -3.65 25.16
CA GLN A 13 1.50 -4.65 25.47
C GLN A 13 0.10 -4.15 25.10
N MET A 14 -0.24 -2.91 25.46
CA MET A 14 -1.55 -2.33 25.15
C MET A 14 -1.75 -2.17 23.63
N GLN A 15 -0.69 -1.85 22.89
CA GLN A 15 -0.71 -1.79 21.43
C GLN A 15 -0.87 -3.20 20.82
N ALA A 16 -0.19 -4.20 21.39
CA ALA A 16 -0.34 -5.62 21.02
C ALA A 16 -1.76 -6.15 21.28
N THR A 17 -2.38 -5.80 22.42
CA THR A 17 -3.77 -6.19 22.75
C THR A 17 -4.78 -5.52 21.81
N ILE A 18 -4.53 -4.27 21.40
CA ILE A 18 -5.37 -3.57 20.42
C ILE A 18 -5.21 -4.17 19.02
N THR A 19 -4.01 -4.63 18.62
CA THR A 19 -3.82 -5.36 17.35
C THR A 19 -4.44 -6.75 17.36
N SER A 20 -4.39 -7.51 18.46
CA SER A 20 -5.06 -8.83 18.54
C SER A 20 -6.59 -8.71 18.48
N ASP A 21 -7.17 -7.65 19.04
CA ASP A 21 -8.61 -7.36 18.91
C ASP A 21 -9.02 -6.97 17.48
N ILE A 22 -8.08 -6.46 16.69
CA ILE A 22 -8.35 -5.86 15.38
C ILE A 22 -8.06 -6.82 14.22
N LEU A 23 -6.95 -7.56 14.30
CA LEU A 23 -6.58 -8.52 13.27
C LEU A 23 -7.13 -9.91 13.54
N GLY A 24 -7.40 -10.31 14.79
CA GLY A 24 -7.65 -11.71 15.13
C GLY A 24 -6.34 -12.50 15.21
N SER A 25 -6.33 -13.76 14.76
CA SER A 25 -5.19 -14.68 14.91
C SER A 25 -4.02 -14.35 13.96
N GLU A 26 -2.81 -14.16 14.48
CA GLU A 26 -1.63 -13.76 13.68
C GLU A 26 -0.61 -14.90 13.59
N VAL A 27 0.25 -14.87 12.56
CA VAL A 27 1.49 -15.66 12.52
C VAL A 27 2.62 -14.75 13.01
N GLU A 28 3.22 -15.10 14.15
CA GLU A 28 4.24 -14.30 14.85
C GLU A 28 5.48 -13.98 13.99
N ALA A 29 5.75 -14.83 12.98
CA ALA A 29 6.86 -14.62 12.05
C ALA A 29 6.66 -13.42 11.11
N PHE A 30 5.44 -12.88 11.00
CA PHE A 30 5.12 -11.78 10.08
C PHE A 30 4.81 -10.49 10.81
N ASP A 31 5.16 -9.37 10.18
CA ASP A 31 4.68 -8.08 10.64
C ASP A 31 3.18 -7.93 10.39
N ILE A 32 2.55 -7.04 11.16
CA ILE A 32 1.11 -6.78 11.13
C ILE A 32 0.61 -6.50 9.69
N GLY A 33 1.40 -5.79 8.88
CA GLY A 33 1.05 -5.48 7.49
C GLY A 33 0.95 -6.72 6.61
N THR A 34 1.90 -7.64 6.73
CA THR A 34 1.91 -8.89 5.96
C THR A 34 0.79 -9.82 6.41
N ASN A 35 0.54 -9.92 7.73
CA ASN A 35 -0.61 -10.66 8.26
C ASN A 35 -1.94 -10.12 7.72
N ALA A 36 -2.13 -8.79 7.73
CA ALA A 36 -3.36 -8.16 7.23
C ALA A 36 -3.61 -8.49 5.74
N LEU A 37 -2.56 -8.53 4.92
CA LEU A 37 -2.68 -8.83 3.50
C LEU A 37 -3.11 -10.23 3.20
N PHE A 38 -2.43 -11.21 3.80
CA PHE A 38 -2.79 -12.59 3.58
C PHE A 38 -4.20 -12.88 4.08
N LYS A 39 -4.66 -12.20 5.13
CA LYS A 39 -6.05 -12.26 5.57
C LYS A 39 -7.04 -11.70 4.56
N ILE A 40 -6.77 -10.53 3.96
CA ILE A 40 -7.66 -9.98 2.93
C ILE A 40 -7.71 -10.93 1.73
N ALA A 41 -6.57 -11.45 1.29
CA ALA A 41 -6.50 -12.41 0.20
C ALA A 41 -7.32 -13.68 0.51
N LEU A 42 -7.18 -14.23 1.72
CA LEU A 42 -7.96 -15.35 2.21
C LEU A 42 -9.47 -15.03 2.19
N TYR A 43 -9.87 -13.85 2.69
CA TYR A 43 -11.28 -13.48 2.81
C TYR A 43 -11.96 -13.24 1.46
N VAL A 44 -11.22 -12.78 0.47
CA VAL A 44 -11.69 -12.62 -0.91
C VAL A 44 -11.66 -13.95 -1.69
N GLY A 45 -11.12 -15.02 -1.10
CA GLY A 45 -11.11 -16.36 -1.69
C GLY A 45 -9.97 -16.59 -2.68
N VAL A 46 -8.87 -15.82 -2.58
CA VAL A 46 -7.67 -16.06 -3.38
C VAL A 46 -7.01 -17.36 -2.90
N PRO A 47 -6.68 -18.33 -3.78
CA PRO A 47 -5.97 -19.54 -3.39
C PRO A 47 -4.55 -19.25 -2.89
N SER A 48 -4.07 -20.08 -1.96
CA SER A 48 -2.68 -19.98 -1.50
C SER A 48 -1.69 -20.22 -2.64
N GLY A 49 -0.61 -19.43 -2.67
CA GLY A 49 0.39 -19.47 -3.74
C GLY A 49 -0.06 -18.87 -5.08
N SER A 50 -1.29 -18.36 -5.20
CA SER A 50 -1.76 -17.73 -6.45
C SER A 50 -1.12 -16.36 -6.68
N SER A 51 -0.81 -16.04 -7.95
CA SER A 51 -0.40 -14.69 -8.37
C SER A 51 -1.51 -13.64 -8.29
N ASP A 52 -2.78 -14.06 -8.15
CA ASP A 52 -3.94 -13.14 -8.12
C ASP A 52 -3.96 -12.24 -6.88
N VAL A 53 -3.17 -12.59 -5.87
CA VAL A 53 -2.94 -11.76 -4.69
C VAL A 53 -2.41 -10.36 -5.05
N ASP A 54 -1.71 -10.22 -6.17
CA ASP A 54 -1.23 -8.94 -6.70
C ASP A 54 -2.39 -7.98 -6.98
N ASP A 55 -3.53 -8.51 -7.45
CA ASP A 55 -4.69 -7.70 -7.79
C ASP A 55 -5.46 -7.27 -6.54
N VAL A 56 -5.52 -8.12 -5.51
CA VAL A 56 -6.01 -7.73 -4.18
C VAL A 56 -5.14 -6.62 -3.60
N PHE A 57 -3.82 -6.76 -3.68
CA PHE A 57 -2.89 -5.77 -3.17
C PHE A 57 -2.99 -4.44 -3.92
N LEU A 58 -3.14 -4.51 -5.25
CA LEU A 58 -3.38 -3.35 -6.11
C LEU A 58 -4.70 -2.65 -5.78
N ASP A 59 -5.76 -3.38 -5.46
CA ASP A 59 -7.04 -2.78 -5.04
C ASP A 59 -6.90 -2.02 -3.73
N ILE A 60 -6.28 -2.62 -2.72
CA ILE A 60 -6.03 -1.96 -1.43
C ILE A 60 -5.15 -0.71 -1.63
N LEU A 61 -4.14 -0.80 -2.50
CA LEU A 61 -3.31 0.35 -2.86
C LEU A 61 -4.14 1.48 -3.48
N LYS A 62 -5.02 1.17 -4.45
CA LYS A 62 -5.92 2.16 -5.04
C LYS A 62 -6.81 2.81 -3.99
N LYS A 63 -7.43 2.01 -3.11
CA LYS A 63 -8.28 2.50 -2.00
C LYS A 63 -7.50 3.45 -1.08
N SER A 64 -6.28 3.09 -0.70
CA SER A 64 -5.40 3.91 0.15
C SER A 64 -5.03 5.26 -0.49
N LEU A 65 -4.91 5.31 -1.81
CA LEU A 65 -4.62 6.54 -2.55
C LEU A 65 -5.86 7.43 -2.69
N THR A 66 -7.05 6.85 -2.85
CA THR A 66 -8.32 7.57 -3.03
C THR A 66 -8.85 8.25 -1.77
N GLN A 67 -8.51 7.76 -0.56
CA GLN A 67 -8.99 8.36 0.70
C GLN A 67 -8.45 9.77 0.97
N SER A 68 -7.34 10.15 0.34
CA SER A 68 -6.91 11.55 0.37
C SER A 68 -7.73 12.33 -0.65
N SER A 69 -8.32 13.47 -0.31
CA SER A 69 -9.23 14.20 -1.24
C SER A 69 -8.52 15.16 -2.21
N LYS A 70 -7.21 15.42 -2.03
CA LYS A 70 -6.42 16.31 -2.92
C LYS A 70 -5.30 15.55 -3.62
N ILE A 71 -5.22 15.68 -4.95
CA ILE A 71 -4.05 15.27 -5.74
C ILE A 71 -2.88 16.14 -5.26
N SER A 72 -1.99 15.57 -4.46
CA SER A 72 -0.79 16.25 -3.99
C SER A 72 0.45 15.45 -4.39
N TYR A 73 1.58 16.14 -4.53
CA TYR A 73 2.90 15.52 -4.76
C TYR A 73 3.21 14.41 -3.72
N GLN A 74 2.61 14.46 -2.52
CA GLN A 74 2.72 13.39 -1.52
C GLN A 74 2.13 12.04 -1.98
N ARG A 75 1.13 12.03 -2.88
CA ARG A 75 0.58 10.78 -3.45
C ARG A 75 1.56 10.08 -4.38
N PHE A 76 2.42 10.83 -5.07
CA PHE A 76 3.47 10.24 -5.91
C PHE A 76 4.63 9.72 -5.07
N PHE A 77 5.04 10.46 -4.01
CA PHE A 77 6.11 10.02 -3.11
C PHE A 77 5.78 8.76 -2.31
N THR A 78 4.50 8.56 -1.96
CA THR A 78 4.04 7.34 -1.26
C THR A 78 4.15 6.08 -2.11
N LEU A 79 4.26 6.21 -3.44
CA LEU A 79 4.52 5.09 -4.35
C LEU A 79 6.01 4.84 -4.57
N LEU A 80 6.87 5.85 -4.37
CA LEU A 80 8.30 5.74 -4.64
C LEU A 80 9.08 5.13 -3.48
N SER A 81 8.63 5.35 -2.24
CA SER A 81 9.31 4.87 -1.03
C SER A 81 8.50 3.80 -0.31
N PHE A 82 9.12 2.64 -0.07
CA PHE A 82 8.51 1.53 0.68
C PHE A 82 8.09 1.94 2.11
N HIS A 83 8.88 2.78 2.76
CA HIS A 83 8.56 3.26 4.12
C HIS A 83 7.23 4.05 4.15
N TYR A 84 7.07 5.00 3.22
CA TYR A 84 5.85 5.81 3.13
C TYR A 84 4.66 5.01 2.61
N PHE A 85 4.90 4.07 1.69
CA PHE A 85 3.92 3.09 1.26
C PHE A 85 3.39 2.33 2.48
N LYS A 86 4.26 1.65 3.23
CA LYS A 86 3.90 0.84 4.40
C LYS A 86 3.08 1.66 5.41
N LYS A 87 3.48 2.90 5.68
CA LYS A 87 2.80 3.80 6.61
C LYS A 87 1.34 4.11 6.25
N ARG A 88 1.00 4.15 4.96
CA ARG A 88 -0.39 4.42 4.49
C ARG A 88 -1.15 3.15 4.14
N PHE A 89 -0.43 2.19 3.59
CA PHE A 89 -0.99 0.95 3.11
C PHE A 89 -1.49 0.06 4.26
N VAL A 90 -0.67 -0.12 5.30
CA VAL A 90 -1.00 -1.03 6.42
C VAL A 90 -2.29 -0.63 7.14
N PRO A 91 -2.52 0.66 7.50
CA PRO A 91 -3.80 1.07 8.06
C PRO A 91 -5.00 0.77 7.16
N GLN A 92 -4.87 0.94 5.83
CA GLN A 92 -5.95 0.61 4.90
C GLN A 92 -6.21 -0.89 4.87
N ALA A 93 -5.18 -1.72 4.79
CA ALA A 93 -5.32 -3.17 4.83
C ALA A 93 -6.02 -3.63 6.12
N ILE A 94 -5.61 -3.10 7.28
CA ILE A 94 -6.28 -3.39 8.55
C ILE A 94 -7.76 -2.99 8.52
N CYS A 95 -8.10 -1.86 7.90
CA CYS A 95 -9.48 -1.43 7.76
C CYS A 95 -10.30 -2.41 6.90
N GLU A 96 -9.75 -2.89 5.79
CA GLU A 96 -10.40 -3.88 4.92
C GLU A 96 -10.59 -5.22 5.64
N VAL A 97 -9.59 -5.68 6.43
CA VAL A 97 -9.72 -6.88 7.28
C VAL A 97 -10.94 -6.76 8.19
N LYS A 98 -11.12 -5.62 8.88
CA LYS A 98 -12.28 -5.41 9.77
C LYS A 98 -13.61 -5.48 9.03
N LEU A 99 -13.68 -4.96 7.81
CA LEU A 99 -14.91 -4.96 7.02
C LEU A 99 -15.28 -6.36 6.53
N LEU A 100 -14.28 -7.16 6.14
CA LEU A 100 -14.49 -8.48 5.54
C LEU A 100 -14.63 -9.60 6.59
N ARG A 101 -13.92 -9.50 7.72
CA ARG A 101 -13.76 -10.59 8.70
C ARG A 101 -15.07 -11.19 9.16
N THR A 102 -16.04 -10.37 9.58
CA THR A 102 -17.31 -10.87 10.11
C THR A 102 -18.12 -11.62 9.04
N GLY A 103 -18.22 -11.05 7.84
CA GLY A 103 -18.93 -11.70 6.74
C GLY A 103 -18.28 -13.03 6.37
N TRP A 104 -16.96 -13.06 6.28
CA TRP A 104 -16.22 -14.28 6.00
C TRP A 104 -16.41 -15.35 7.07
N LEU A 105 -16.25 -15.01 8.36
CA LEU A 105 -16.44 -15.95 9.47
C LEU A 105 -17.84 -16.57 9.49
N LEU A 106 -18.88 -15.80 9.17
CA LEU A 106 -20.26 -16.27 9.08
C LEU A 106 -20.48 -17.21 7.89
N THR A 107 -19.68 -17.11 6.83
CA THR A 107 -19.75 -18.05 5.69
C THR A 107 -19.00 -19.36 5.93
N GLN A 108 -17.97 -19.33 6.79
CA GLN A 108 -17.14 -20.50 7.08
C GLN A 108 -17.61 -21.30 8.30
N CYS A 109 -18.55 -20.78 9.08
CA CYS A 109 -18.96 -21.44 10.31
C CYS A 109 -19.89 -22.64 10.06
N ASN A 110 -19.73 -23.67 10.87
CA ASN A 110 -20.72 -24.72 11.00
C ASN A 110 -21.83 -24.27 11.97
N VAL A 111 -23.05 -24.16 11.47
CA VAL A 111 -24.21 -23.68 12.24
C VAL A 111 -24.54 -24.63 13.41
N ALA A 112 -24.27 -25.93 13.27
CA ALA A 112 -24.51 -26.91 14.33
C ALA A 112 -23.64 -26.63 15.57
N ASP A 113 -22.37 -26.27 15.35
CA ASP A 113 -21.39 -26.04 16.41
C ASP A 113 -21.63 -24.73 17.18
N LEU A 114 -22.41 -23.81 16.59
CA LEU A 114 -22.79 -22.54 17.21
C LEU A 114 -24.04 -22.65 18.10
N SER A 115 -24.85 -23.69 17.90
CA SER A 115 -26.10 -23.85 18.64
C SER A 115 -25.83 -24.14 20.12
N GLY A 116 -26.30 -23.26 21.01
CA GLY A 116 -26.15 -23.42 22.47
C GLY A 116 -24.82 -22.91 23.05
N LEU A 117 -23.95 -22.28 22.26
CA LEU A 117 -22.77 -21.59 22.79
C LEU A 117 -23.16 -20.25 23.42
N ASP A 118 -22.53 -19.91 24.54
CA ASP A 118 -22.56 -18.56 25.08
C ASP A 118 -21.66 -17.61 24.26
N SER A 119 -21.74 -16.31 24.52
CA SER A 119 -20.98 -15.31 23.75
C SER A 119 -19.47 -15.51 23.81
N LYS A 120 -18.96 -16.02 24.94
CA LYS A 120 -17.53 -16.26 25.15
C LYS A 120 -17.06 -17.49 24.38
N ALA A 121 -17.82 -18.57 24.40
CA ALA A 121 -17.52 -19.79 23.66
C ALA A 121 -17.66 -19.57 22.15
N ALA A 122 -18.64 -18.77 21.70
CA ALA A 122 -18.76 -18.39 20.30
C ALA A 122 -17.55 -17.56 19.82
N GLN A 123 -17.09 -16.60 20.63
CA GLN A 123 -15.88 -15.82 20.31
C GLN A 123 -14.63 -16.72 20.20
N HIS A 124 -14.47 -17.65 21.15
CA HIS A 124 -13.39 -18.63 21.11
C HIS A 124 -13.44 -19.48 19.83
N TYR A 125 -14.61 -20.02 19.51
CA TYR A 125 -14.83 -20.81 18.29
C TYR A 125 -14.41 -20.06 17.02
N PHE A 126 -14.86 -18.82 16.84
CA PHE A 126 -14.50 -18.03 15.65
C PHE A 126 -13.00 -17.73 15.58
N ASN A 127 -12.36 -17.42 16.70
CA ASN A 127 -10.91 -17.18 16.74
C ASN A 127 -10.13 -18.45 16.39
N THR A 128 -10.56 -19.62 16.89
CA THR A 128 -9.92 -20.91 16.57
C THR A 128 -10.12 -21.29 15.10
N LEU A 129 -11.33 -21.09 14.55
CA LEU A 129 -11.64 -21.31 13.14
C LEU A 129 -10.75 -20.44 12.25
N GLU A 130 -10.68 -19.15 12.54
CA GLU A 130 -9.84 -18.19 11.81
C GLU A 130 -8.38 -18.61 11.86
N GLN A 131 -7.87 -18.95 13.05
CA GLN A 131 -6.47 -19.36 13.22
C GLN A 131 -6.15 -20.59 12.38
N LYS A 132 -6.98 -21.62 12.47
CA LYS A 132 -6.76 -22.88 11.74
C LYS A 132 -6.70 -22.64 10.24
N VAL A 133 -7.72 -21.99 9.69
CA VAL A 133 -7.80 -21.74 8.24
C VAL A 133 -6.67 -20.82 7.79
N PHE A 134 -6.30 -19.81 8.59
CA PHE A 134 -5.22 -18.91 8.24
C PHE A 134 -3.85 -19.60 8.24
N VAL A 135 -3.58 -20.47 9.22
CA VAL A 135 -2.33 -21.25 9.25
C VAL A 135 -2.25 -22.19 8.05
N ASP A 136 -3.34 -22.89 7.72
CA ASP A 136 -3.42 -23.77 6.55
C ASP A 136 -3.19 -22.99 5.24
N TYR A 137 -3.77 -21.79 5.14
CA TYR A 137 -3.58 -20.90 4.01
C TYR A 137 -2.12 -20.46 3.84
N ILE A 138 -1.47 -20.05 4.93
CA ILE A 138 -0.07 -19.61 4.93
C ILE A 138 0.88 -20.76 4.57
N ALA A 139 0.60 -21.99 5.02
CA ALA A 139 1.42 -23.16 4.73
C ALA A 139 1.53 -23.46 3.21
N GLY A 140 0.57 -23.00 2.41
CA GLY A 140 0.60 -23.14 0.94
C GLY A 140 1.56 -22.17 0.22
N TRP A 141 2.16 -21.20 0.91
CA TRP A 141 3.06 -20.22 0.31
C TRP A 141 4.52 -20.60 0.46
N SER A 142 5.24 -20.64 -0.65
CA SER A 142 6.71 -20.76 -0.64
C SER A 142 7.36 -19.43 -0.28
N SER A 143 8.36 -19.45 0.61
CA SER A 143 9.20 -18.29 0.99
C SER A 143 8.40 -17.04 1.42
N LEU A 144 7.93 -17.05 2.66
CA LEU A 144 7.08 -15.99 3.22
C LEU A 144 7.86 -14.76 3.75
N ASN A 145 9.18 -14.86 3.91
CA ASN A 145 10.00 -13.75 4.39
C ASN A 145 10.12 -12.66 3.33
N ASN A 146 9.93 -11.39 3.73
CA ASN A 146 9.97 -10.20 2.87
C ASN A 146 8.93 -10.16 1.75
N TRP A 147 7.87 -10.97 1.85
CA TRP A 147 6.86 -11.10 0.81
C TRP A 147 6.14 -9.78 0.50
N LEU A 148 5.78 -9.01 1.54
CA LEU A 148 5.19 -7.67 1.40
C LEU A 148 6.07 -6.70 0.59
N GLU A 149 7.39 -6.74 0.82
CA GLU A 149 8.31 -5.86 0.12
C GLU A 149 8.50 -6.29 -1.34
N LEU A 150 8.63 -7.60 -1.58
CA LEU A 150 8.69 -8.17 -2.93
C LEU A 150 7.43 -7.85 -3.74
N GLU A 151 6.24 -8.04 -3.16
CA GLU A 151 5.01 -7.69 -3.85
C GLU A 151 4.77 -6.20 -3.95
N PHE A 152 5.27 -5.40 -3.00
CA PHE A 152 5.27 -3.95 -3.20
C PHE A 152 6.07 -3.58 -4.44
N GLN A 153 7.24 -4.17 -4.67
CA GLN A 153 8.02 -3.89 -5.87
C GLN A 153 7.29 -4.33 -7.16
N LYS A 154 6.63 -5.50 -7.16
CA LYS A 154 5.87 -5.98 -8.33
C LYS A 154 4.65 -5.12 -8.59
N VAL A 155 3.81 -4.88 -7.59
CA VAL A 155 2.60 -4.05 -7.72
C VAL A 155 2.95 -2.60 -8.02
N ARG A 156 4.03 -2.04 -7.46
CA ARG A 156 4.54 -0.72 -7.84
C ARG A 156 4.87 -0.65 -9.33
N LYS A 157 5.59 -1.65 -9.87
CA LYS A 157 5.90 -1.70 -11.31
C LYS A 157 4.62 -1.78 -12.15
N LYS A 158 3.68 -2.67 -11.78
CA LYS A 158 2.37 -2.83 -12.46
C LYS A 158 1.57 -1.53 -12.45
N PHE A 159 1.51 -0.85 -11.31
CA PHE A 159 0.81 0.42 -11.13
C PHE A 159 1.47 1.56 -11.94
N LEU A 160 2.79 1.71 -11.88
CA LEU A 160 3.52 2.71 -12.66
C LEU A 160 3.34 2.49 -14.17
N PHE A 161 3.41 1.23 -14.62
CA PHE A 161 3.15 0.89 -16.03
C PHE A 161 1.70 1.22 -16.43
N SER A 162 0.73 0.92 -15.57
CA SER A 162 -0.67 1.28 -15.80
C SER A 162 -0.87 2.80 -15.87
N LEU A 163 -0.17 3.59 -15.03
CA LEU A 163 -0.22 5.04 -15.08
C LEU A 163 0.42 5.58 -16.36
N LEU A 164 1.61 5.11 -16.71
CA LEU A 164 2.30 5.49 -17.95
C LEU A 164 1.43 5.20 -19.17
N LYS A 165 0.77 4.04 -19.22
CA LYS A 165 -0.16 3.68 -20.30
C LYS A 165 -1.40 4.58 -20.32
N LYS A 166 -1.96 4.92 -19.15
CA LYS A 166 -3.14 5.79 -19.05
C LYS A 166 -2.85 7.24 -19.48
N TYR A 167 -1.67 7.74 -19.15
CA TYR A 167 -1.26 9.12 -19.41
C TYR A 167 -0.27 9.24 -20.57
N SER A 168 -0.10 8.20 -21.39
CA SER A 168 0.94 8.14 -22.43
C SER A 168 0.83 9.31 -23.41
N ASN A 169 -0.39 9.64 -23.87
CA ASN A 169 -0.62 10.72 -24.82
C ASN A 169 -0.31 12.09 -24.20
N PHE A 170 -0.65 12.28 -22.93
CA PHE A 170 -0.34 13.51 -22.20
C PHE A 170 1.17 13.67 -22.00
N ILE A 171 1.85 12.60 -21.59
CA ILE A 171 3.32 12.60 -21.45
C ILE A 171 3.98 12.89 -22.79
N LEU A 172 3.55 12.21 -23.85
CA LEU A 172 4.08 12.38 -25.20
C LEU A 172 3.86 13.80 -25.71
N PHE A 173 2.70 14.40 -25.46
CA PHE A 173 2.43 15.81 -25.76
C PHE A 173 3.45 16.76 -25.09
N TRP A 174 3.70 16.59 -23.79
CA TRP A 174 4.70 17.41 -23.09
C TRP A 174 6.13 17.14 -23.54
N CYS A 175 6.47 15.88 -23.85
CA CYS A 175 7.76 15.55 -24.46
C CYS A 175 7.96 16.26 -25.79
N LEU A 176 6.92 16.34 -26.64
CA LEU A 176 6.97 17.08 -27.90
C LEU A 176 7.14 18.58 -27.69
N ILE A 177 6.46 19.18 -26.69
CA ILE A 177 6.66 20.60 -26.32
C ILE A 177 8.11 20.84 -25.89
N LEU A 178 8.64 20.02 -24.98
CA LEU A 178 10.02 20.16 -24.50
C LEU A 178 11.03 19.96 -25.63
N LEU A 179 10.77 19.02 -26.54
CA LEU A 179 11.60 18.81 -27.73
C LEU A 179 11.56 20.02 -28.66
N ALA A 180 10.39 20.62 -28.89
CA ALA A 180 10.25 21.82 -29.71
C ALA A 180 10.99 23.02 -29.11
N ILE A 181 10.88 23.21 -27.78
CA ILE A 181 11.64 24.24 -27.05
C ILE A 181 13.14 23.99 -27.16
N PHE A 182 13.58 22.74 -26.95
CA PHE A 182 14.98 22.36 -27.06
C PHE A 182 15.55 22.61 -28.47
N ILE A 183 14.82 22.20 -29.51
CA ILE A 183 15.21 22.45 -30.91
C ILE A 183 15.27 23.96 -31.18
N GLY A 184 14.26 24.72 -30.74
CA GLY A 184 14.22 26.18 -30.91
C GLY A 184 15.40 26.89 -30.25
N LEU A 185 15.72 26.53 -29.01
CA LEU A 185 16.91 27.03 -28.27
C LEU A 185 18.22 26.63 -28.95
N HIS A 186 18.29 25.40 -29.48
CA HIS A 186 19.50 24.92 -30.14
C HIS A 186 19.75 25.62 -31.48
N ILE A 187 18.70 25.91 -32.26
CA ILE A 187 18.79 26.71 -33.49
C ILE A 187 19.25 28.13 -33.14
N THR A 188 18.61 28.77 -32.17
CA THR A 188 18.97 30.15 -31.76
C THR A 188 20.36 30.24 -31.15
N SER A 189 20.86 29.22 -30.45
CA SER A 189 22.23 29.17 -29.93
C SER A 189 23.29 28.96 -31.03
N LYS A 190 22.92 28.38 -32.17
CA LYS A 190 23.81 28.30 -33.34
C LYS A 190 23.86 29.61 -34.14
N GLU A 191 22.76 30.36 -34.17
CA GLU A 191 22.65 31.62 -34.92
C GLU A 191 23.11 32.84 -34.13
N ASN A 192 22.81 32.89 -32.84
CA ASN A 192 23.32 33.90 -31.92
C ASN A 192 24.39 33.25 -31.05
N SER A 193 25.56 33.87 -30.94
CA SER A 193 26.73 33.44 -30.15
C SER A 193 26.50 33.29 -28.63
N LEU A 194 25.24 33.30 -28.19
CA LEU A 194 24.79 33.02 -26.84
C LEU A 194 24.65 31.52 -26.62
N THR A 195 25.14 31.06 -25.47
CA THR A 195 24.98 29.67 -25.05
C THR A 195 23.52 29.39 -24.66
N MET A 196 23.08 28.15 -24.87
CA MET A 196 21.72 27.69 -24.54
C MET A 196 21.31 27.99 -23.08
N TRP A 197 22.29 28.02 -22.17
CA TRP A 197 22.10 28.35 -20.76
C TRP A 197 21.76 29.83 -20.51
N GLU A 198 22.44 30.74 -21.21
CA GLU A 198 22.19 32.19 -21.12
C GLU A 198 20.79 32.55 -21.66
N GLN A 199 20.32 31.84 -22.68
CA GLN A 199 18.97 32.02 -23.23
C GLN A 199 17.88 31.56 -22.24
N ILE A 200 18.09 30.45 -21.54
CA ILE A 200 17.17 29.96 -20.50
C ILE A 200 17.14 30.93 -19.31
N GLN A 201 18.29 31.44 -18.88
CA GLN A 201 18.35 32.47 -17.82
C GLN A 201 17.66 33.77 -18.24
N GLY A 202 17.84 34.21 -19.48
CA GLY A 202 17.13 35.36 -20.04
C GLY A 202 15.61 35.17 -20.09
N TRP A 203 15.14 33.98 -20.48
CA TRP A 203 13.71 33.63 -20.45
C TRP A 203 13.13 33.63 -19.04
N PHE A 204 13.86 33.05 -18.08
CA PHE A 204 13.45 33.07 -16.68
C PHE A 204 13.39 34.50 -16.12
N GLY A 205 14.41 35.32 -16.41
CA GLY A 205 14.44 36.74 -16.03
C GLY A 205 13.29 37.55 -16.62
N PHE A 206 12.92 37.28 -17.87
CA PHE A 206 11.79 37.93 -18.53
C PHE A 206 10.44 37.53 -17.92
N ILE A 207 10.24 36.25 -17.60
CA ILE A 207 9.02 35.77 -16.94
C ILE A 207 8.89 36.36 -15.53
N THR A 208 9.98 36.35 -14.75
CA THR A 208 9.93 36.85 -13.37
C THR A 208 9.76 38.36 -13.30
N GLN A 209 10.32 39.13 -14.24
CA GLN A 209 10.07 40.58 -14.36
C GLN A 209 8.62 40.91 -14.72
N ARG A 210 7.93 40.05 -15.47
CA ARG A 210 6.51 40.27 -15.82
C ARG A 210 5.51 39.83 -14.75
N LEU A 211 5.97 39.03 -13.78
CA LEU A 211 5.16 38.57 -12.65
C LEU A 211 5.23 39.51 -11.44
N HIS A 212 6.12 40.51 -11.48
CA HIS A 212 6.36 41.48 -10.41
C HIS A 212 5.86 42.87 -10.79
#